data_AF-A0A238V993-F1
#
_entry.id   AF-A0A238V993-F1
#
_cell.length_a   1.000
_cell.length_b   1.000
_cell.length_c   1.000
_cell.angle_alpha   90.00
_cell.angle_beta   90.00
_cell.angle_gamma   90.00
#
_symmetry.space_group_name_H-M   'P 1'
#
loop_
_entity.id
_entity.type
_entity.pdbx_description
1 polymer ?
#
loop_
_entity_poly.entity_id
_entity_poly.type
_entity_poly.pdbx_seq_one_letter_code
_entity_poly.pdbx_strand_id
1 'polypeptide(L)'
;MQRFYFALLLGFISFCLDGCSEPTSSTSAYARNPTISDARGRPRNSTTFYFPAADSSYPFTNSVEYPPSQLLYASCNLLYFGAPVLSNYYLNTDVYRFLWLRSFNQPVLLTLRRSATGGSIRTQFLDKPNCGIKLVTVQFIPPKASAQQVKQLEQELRKRQADLLQQQRIAKINRPPVHITSKETTRSISPQQWQQFEQLLAQSRFQQLPPFEAPTGAIDGASWLLESHQASGYHMVFRHEPNAAEGFRRACEYLLDLSSARAEERY
;
A
#
# COMPACT_ATOMS: atom_id res chain seq x y z
N MET A 1 -67.25 -37.73 -39.09
CA MET A 1 -67.86 -36.93 -38.00
C MET A 1 -67.24 -37.39 -36.68
N GLN A 2 -66.23 -36.70 -36.18
CA GLN A 2 -65.66 -36.98 -34.87
C GLN A 2 -65.25 -35.66 -34.21
N ARG A 3 -65.84 -35.47 -33.02
CA ARG A 3 -65.85 -34.26 -32.21
C ARG A 3 -64.52 -34.13 -31.46
N PHE A 4 -63.92 -32.94 -31.43
CA PHE A 4 -62.84 -32.62 -30.50
C PHE A 4 -63.38 -31.85 -29.30
N TYR A 5 -62.95 -32.29 -28.12
CA TYR A 5 -63.43 -31.93 -26.79
C TYR A 5 -62.89 -30.58 -26.32
N PHE A 6 -63.79 -29.79 -25.75
CA PHE A 6 -63.51 -28.67 -24.85
C PHE A 6 -62.99 -29.24 -23.52
N ALA A 7 -61.80 -28.85 -23.09
CA ALA A 7 -61.31 -29.13 -21.73
C ALA A 7 -61.04 -27.79 -21.03
N LEU A 8 -61.96 -27.45 -20.12
CA LEU A 8 -61.77 -26.49 -19.04
C LEU A 8 -60.56 -26.91 -18.20
N LEU A 9 -59.64 -26.00 -17.92
CA LEU A 9 -58.70 -26.16 -16.80
C LEU A 9 -58.99 -25.09 -15.74
N LEU A 10 -59.42 -25.59 -14.58
CA LEU A 10 -59.64 -24.85 -13.35
C LEU A 10 -58.35 -24.26 -12.79
N GLY A 11 -58.51 -23.12 -12.13
CA GLY A 11 -57.46 -22.33 -11.53
C GLY A 11 -56.77 -22.93 -10.31
N PHE A 12 -55.56 -22.43 -10.08
CA PHE A 12 -54.84 -22.43 -8.82
C PHE A 12 -54.23 -21.04 -8.66
N ILE A 13 -54.92 -20.17 -7.91
CA ILE A 13 -54.40 -18.89 -7.47
C ILE A 13 -53.55 -19.19 -6.24
N SER A 14 -52.22 -19.25 -6.43
CA SER A 14 -51.27 -19.27 -5.32
C SER A 14 -51.23 -17.88 -4.69
N PHE A 15 -51.62 -17.80 -3.42
CA PHE A 15 -51.31 -16.69 -2.53
C PHE A 15 -49.79 -16.60 -2.36
N CYS A 16 -49.13 -15.68 -3.06
CA CYS A 16 -47.80 -15.23 -2.70
C CYS A 16 -47.93 -14.32 -1.48
N LEU A 17 -47.60 -14.85 -0.31
CA LEU A 17 -47.31 -14.05 0.88
C LEU A 17 -45.97 -13.33 0.62
N ASP A 18 -46.04 -12.07 0.22
CA ASP A 18 -44.92 -11.14 0.26
C ASP A 18 -44.54 -10.93 1.74
N GLY A 19 -43.67 -11.79 2.23
CA GLY A 19 -42.87 -11.50 3.41
C GLY A 19 -41.90 -10.38 3.03
N CYS A 20 -42.19 -9.16 3.47
CA CYS A 20 -41.21 -8.08 3.49
C CYS A 20 -40.03 -8.50 4.38
N SER A 21 -39.05 -9.16 3.78
CA SER A 21 -37.72 -9.30 4.34
C SER A 21 -37.15 -7.88 4.44
N GLU A 22 -37.02 -7.35 5.66
CA GLU A 22 -36.23 -6.15 5.89
C GLU A 22 -34.85 -6.35 5.24
N PRO A 23 -34.34 -5.37 4.45
CA PRO A 23 -32.98 -5.47 3.94
C PRO A 23 -32.05 -5.42 5.14
N THR A 24 -31.44 -6.56 5.47
CA THR A 24 -30.31 -6.63 6.38
C THR A 24 -29.31 -5.56 5.95
N SER A 25 -29.08 -4.56 6.81
CA SER A 25 -28.17 -3.47 6.50
C SER A 25 -26.80 -4.08 6.19
N SER A 26 -26.44 -4.18 4.91
CA SER A 26 -25.13 -4.67 4.52
C SER A 26 -24.13 -3.63 4.99
N THR A 27 -23.54 -3.86 6.17
CA THR A 27 -22.46 -3.02 6.68
C THR A 27 -21.37 -3.00 5.62
N SER A 28 -21.11 -1.83 5.04
CA SER A 28 -20.10 -1.68 3.99
C SER A 28 -18.76 -2.23 4.50
N ALA A 29 -18.07 -3.03 3.69
CA ALA A 29 -16.73 -3.57 4.02
C ALA A 29 -15.63 -2.48 4.12
N TYR A 30 -16.02 -1.22 3.92
CA TYR A 30 -15.17 -0.04 3.88
C TYR A 30 -15.75 1.07 4.77
N ALA A 31 -14.88 1.82 5.43
CA ALA A 31 -15.24 2.86 6.40
C ALA A 31 -15.93 4.09 5.77
N ARG A 32 -15.62 4.43 4.51
CA ARG A 32 -16.19 5.55 3.76
C ARG A 32 -16.07 6.90 4.49
N ASN A 33 -14.91 7.15 5.10
CA ASN A 33 -14.65 8.36 5.86
C ASN A 33 -14.11 9.49 4.95
N PRO A 34 -14.89 10.56 4.69
CA PRO A 34 -14.47 11.66 3.80
C PRO A 34 -13.32 12.50 4.38
N THR A 35 -12.97 12.34 5.67
CA THR A 35 -11.80 13.02 6.26
C THR A 35 -10.48 12.34 5.86
N ILE A 36 -10.53 11.08 5.40
CA ILE A 36 -9.36 10.31 4.95
C ILE A 36 -9.16 10.50 3.43
N SER A 37 -10.18 10.19 2.63
CA SER A 37 -10.11 10.33 1.17
C SER A 37 -11.48 10.59 0.56
N ASP A 38 -11.53 11.01 -0.71
CA ASP A 38 -12.78 11.06 -1.47
C ASP A 38 -13.22 9.66 -1.94
N ALA A 39 -14.42 9.56 -2.51
CA ALA A 39 -14.96 8.30 -3.03
C ALA A 39 -14.17 7.71 -4.22
N ARG A 40 -13.20 8.45 -4.77
CA ARG A 40 -12.26 7.99 -5.81
C ARG A 40 -10.91 7.57 -5.21
N GLY A 41 -10.80 7.55 -3.88
CA GLY A 41 -9.59 7.20 -3.14
C GLY A 41 -8.53 8.31 -3.13
N ARG A 42 -8.83 9.54 -3.53
CA ARG A 42 -7.82 10.63 -3.47
C ARG A 42 -7.60 11.03 -2.02
N PRO A 43 -6.36 11.03 -1.51
CA PRO A 43 -6.08 11.42 -0.14
C PRO A 43 -6.54 12.86 0.11
N ARG A 44 -7.06 13.13 1.31
CA ARG A 44 -7.54 14.47 1.68
C ARG A 44 -6.44 15.52 1.64
N ASN A 45 -5.23 15.15 2.07
CA ASN A 45 -4.06 16.03 2.12
C ASN A 45 -2.76 15.18 2.25
N SER A 46 -1.61 15.85 2.36
CA SER A 46 -0.30 15.19 2.50
C SER A 46 -0.07 14.49 3.84
N THR A 47 -0.98 14.64 4.81
CA THR A 47 -0.91 13.96 6.13
C THR A 47 -1.86 12.77 6.20
N THR A 48 -2.54 12.41 5.11
CA THR A 48 -3.46 11.28 5.06
C THR A 48 -2.69 9.96 5.26
N PHE A 49 -3.14 9.16 6.22
CA PHE A 49 -2.64 7.80 6.42
C PHE A 49 -3.40 6.83 5.53
N TYR A 50 -2.67 5.95 4.82
CA TYR A 50 -3.22 5.11 3.76
C TYR A 50 -3.84 3.79 4.23
N PHE A 51 -3.56 3.39 5.47
CA PHE A 51 -3.97 2.10 6.02
C PHE A 51 -5.11 2.29 7.03
N PRO A 52 -5.92 1.25 7.30
CA PRO A 52 -6.95 1.31 8.34
C PRO A 52 -6.36 1.79 9.67
N ALA A 53 -7.12 2.58 10.43
CA ALA A 53 -6.77 2.91 11.80
C ALA A 53 -6.61 1.63 12.63
N ALA A 54 -5.76 1.67 13.67
CA ALA A 54 -5.40 0.49 14.47
C ALA A 54 -6.61 -0.22 15.13
N ASP A 55 -7.71 0.51 15.20
CA ASP A 55 -8.90 0.32 16.01
C ASP A 55 -9.73 -0.93 15.67
N SER A 56 -9.48 -1.60 14.53
CA SER A 56 -10.32 -2.73 14.08
C SER A 56 -9.60 -4.06 13.84
N SER A 57 -8.26 -4.13 13.88
CA SER A 57 -7.57 -5.35 13.44
C SER A 57 -6.11 -5.50 13.87
N TYR A 58 -5.55 -4.56 14.65
CA TYR A 58 -4.19 -4.68 15.13
C TYR A 58 -4.19 -5.03 16.60
N PRO A 59 -3.58 -6.15 17.03
CA PRO A 59 -3.30 -6.40 18.44
C PRO A 59 -2.13 -5.50 18.88
N PHE A 60 -2.31 -4.18 18.82
CA PHE A 60 -1.46 -3.27 19.56
C PHE A 60 -1.96 -3.29 21.00
N THR A 61 -1.13 -3.83 21.88
CA THR A 61 -1.26 -3.64 23.32
C THR A 61 -1.45 -2.14 23.59
N ASN A 62 -2.60 -1.75 24.14
CA ASN A 62 -3.13 -0.48 24.66
C ASN A 62 -2.19 0.73 24.98
N SER A 63 -1.06 0.96 24.32
CA SER A 63 -0.05 1.96 24.73
C SER A 63 0.64 2.73 23.60
N VAL A 64 0.26 2.56 22.34
CA VAL A 64 0.88 3.34 21.24
C VAL A 64 -0.17 4.19 20.53
N GLU A 65 -0.13 5.49 20.81
CA GLU A 65 -0.97 6.56 20.23
C GLU A 65 -0.64 6.86 18.74
N TYR A 66 0.36 6.20 18.17
CA TYR A 66 0.89 6.47 16.83
C TYR A 66 1.00 5.19 15.96
N PRO A 67 0.73 5.27 14.65
CA PRO A 67 0.97 4.15 13.75
C PRO A 67 2.46 3.76 13.71
N PRO A 68 2.79 2.49 13.44
CA PRO A 68 4.17 2.04 13.29
C PRO A 68 4.94 2.90 12.28
N SER A 69 6.17 3.27 12.61
CA SER A 69 7.01 4.14 11.76
C SER A 69 7.20 3.57 10.35
N GLN A 70 7.20 2.24 10.20
CA GLN A 70 7.29 1.55 8.93
C GLN A 70 6.03 1.75 8.07
N LEU A 71 4.85 1.74 8.67
CA LEU A 71 3.61 2.03 7.95
C LEU A 71 3.50 3.53 7.63
N LEU A 72 3.96 4.42 8.51
CA LEU A 72 4.09 5.84 8.17
C LEU A 72 5.01 6.05 6.97
N TYR A 73 6.15 5.37 6.94
CA TYR A 73 7.09 5.39 5.84
C TYR A 73 6.47 4.84 4.54
N ALA A 74 5.74 3.73 4.59
CA ALA A 74 5.01 3.21 3.43
C ALA A 74 3.92 4.17 2.92
N SER A 75 3.10 4.71 3.83
CA SER A 75 2.05 5.70 3.52
C SER A 75 2.62 6.95 2.85
N CYS A 76 3.74 7.44 3.37
CA CYS A 76 4.50 8.54 2.78
C CYS A 76 4.91 8.26 1.34
N ASN A 77 5.45 7.07 1.05
CA ASN A 77 5.83 6.71 -0.32
C ASN A 77 4.60 6.57 -1.24
N LEU A 78 3.50 5.99 -0.75
CA LEU A 78 2.24 5.88 -1.53
C LEU A 78 1.67 7.25 -1.93
N LEU A 79 1.75 8.24 -1.04
CA LEU A 79 1.42 9.63 -1.37
C LEU A 79 2.27 10.14 -2.53
N TYR A 80 3.59 9.95 -2.45
CA TYR A 80 4.48 10.39 -3.52
C TYR A 80 4.30 9.63 -4.82
N PHE A 81 3.85 8.37 -4.81
CA PHE A 81 3.41 7.65 -6.01
C PHE A 81 2.09 8.17 -6.60
N GLY A 82 1.39 9.08 -5.91
CA GLY A 82 0.04 9.51 -6.29
C GLY A 82 -0.98 8.39 -6.20
N ALA A 83 -0.74 7.40 -5.33
CA ALA A 83 -1.58 6.23 -5.21
C ALA A 83 -2.91 6.58 -4.49
N PRO A 84 -4.01 5.89 -4.79
CA PRO A 84 -5.27 6.07 -4.06
C PRO A 84 -5.21 5.42 -2.67
N VAL A 85 -5.98 5.92 -1.71
CA VAL A 85 -6.22 5.27 -0.42
C VAL A 85 -7.21 4.13 -0.63
N LEU A 86 -6.71 2.90 -0.69
CA LEU A 86 -7.52 1.71 -0.98
C LEU A 86 -8.38 1.29 0.22
N SER A 87 -7.94 1.56 1.45
CA SER A 87 -8.60 1.12 2.68
C SER A 87 -9.94 1.80 2.99
N ASN A 88 -10.33 2.85 2.27
CA ASN A 88 -11.43 3.73 2.68
C ASN A 88 -12.72 3.59 1.86
N TYR A 89 -12.65 3.42 0.54
CA TYR A 89 -13.81 3.24 -0.36
C TYR A 89 -13.52 2.13 -1.36
N TYR A 90 -14.49 1.27 -1.64
CA TYR A 90 -14.39 0.36 -2.79
C TYR A 90 -14.42 1.17 -4.10
N LEU A 91 -13.34 1.08 -4.88
CA LEU A 91 -13.13 1.85 -6.11
C LEU A 91 -13.76 1.19 -7.37
N ASN A 92 -14.74 0.31 -7.19
CA ASN A 92 -15.42 -0.42 -8.28
C ASN A 92 -14.49 -1.26 -9.17
N THR A 93 -13.36 -1.73 -8.61
CA THR A 93 -12.42 -2.60 -9.29
C THR A 93 -11.59 -3.35 -8.26
N ASP A 94 -11.30 -4.61 -8.52
CA ASP A 94 -10.39 -5.40 -7.69
C ASP A 94 -8.94 -5.02 -8.02
N VAL A 95 -8.18 -4.72 -6.97
CA VAL A 95 -6.80 -4.25 -7.06
C VAL A 95 -5.93 -5.03 -6.09
N TYR A 96 -4.77 -5.46 -6.59
CA TYR A 96 -3.65 -5.83 -5.74
C TYR A 96 -2.55 -4.80 -5.92
N ARG A 97 -2.02 -4.29 -4.81
CA ARG A 97 -0.95 -3.28 -4.84
C ARG A 97 0.24 -3.75 -4.04
N PHE A 98 1.36 -3.93 -4.72
CA PHE A 98 2.62 -4.28 -4.09
C PHE A 98 3.55 -3.07 -4.08
N LEU A 99 3.85 -2.57 -2.88
CA LEU A 99 4.86 -1.55 -2.64
C LEU A 99 6.14 -2.22 -2.13
N TRP A 100 7.23 -1.96 -2.83
CA TRP A 100 8.54 -2.49 -2.50
C TRP A 100 9.51 -1.33 -2.20
N LEU A 101 9.88 -1.21 -0.93
CA LEU A 101 10.76 -0.16 -0.41
C LEU A 101 12.13 -0.77 -0.13
N ARG A 102 13.16 -0.29 -0.82
CA ARG A 102 14.51 -0.85 -0.77
C ARG A 102 15.46 0.19 -0.21
N SER A 103 16.30 -0.19 0.76
CA SER A 103 17.15 0.77 1.48
C SER A 103 18.09 1.55 0.56
N PHE A 104 18.60 0.91 -0.50
CA PHE A 104 19.61 1.49 -1.40
C PHE A 104 19.17 1.59 -2.87
N ASN A 105 17.90 1.28 -3.16
CA ASN A 105 17.38 1.28 -4.53
C ASN A 105 16.07 2.06 -4.63
N GLN A 106 15.63 2.29 -5.87
CA GLN A 106 14.41 3.02 -6.17
C GLN A 106 13.18 2.32 -5.57
N PRO A 107 12.28 3.01 -4.85
CA PRO A 107 10.99 2.45 -4.50
C PRO A 107 10.24 2.00 -5.76
N VAL A 108 9.56 0.86 -5.67
CA VAL A 108 8.74 0.32 -6.76
C VAL A 108 7.30 0.17 -6.27
N LEU A 109 6.35 0.61 -7.09
CA LEU A 109 4.93 0.36 -6.88
C LEU A 109 4.36 -0.42 -8.06
N LEU A 110 3.83 -1.61 -7.77
CA LEU A 110 3.08 -2.42 -8.71
C LEU A 110 1.60 -2.32 -8.37
N THR A 111 0.77 -2.01 -9.38
CA THR A 111 -0.68 -2.02 -9.24
C THR A 111 -1.26 -2.98 -10.27
N LEU A 112 -1.71 -4.13 -9.81
CA LEU A 112 -2.42 -5.13 -10.59
C LEU A 112 -3.92 -4.83 -10.50
N ARG A 113 -4.59 -4.60 -11.63
CA ARG A 113 -6.03 -4.32 -11.71
C ARG A 113 -6.76 -5.37 -12.51
N ARG A 114 -7.91 -5.80 -12.02
CA ARG A 114 -8.80 -6.72 -12.73
C ARG A 114 -9.53 -5.99 -13.85
N SER A 115 -9.77 -6.70 -14.95
CA SER A 115 -10.61 -6.25 -16.05
C SER A 115 -11.47 -7.42 -16.56
N ALA A 116 -12.44 -7.16 -17.44
CA ALA A 116 -13.28 -8.21 -18.01
C ALA A 116 -12.50 -9.27 -18.84
N THR A 117 -11.35 -8.89 -19.41
CA THR A 117 -10.56 -9.73 -20.33
C THR A 117 -9.24 -10.22 -19.74
N GLY A 118 -9.09 -10.19 -18.42
CA GLY A 118 -7.84 -10.47 -17.70
C GLY A 118 -7.51 -9.32 -16.75
N GLY A 119 -6.33 -8.74 -16.88
CA GLY A 119 -5.96 -7.57 -16.07
C GLY A 119 -4.85 -6.74 -16.68
N SER A 120 -4.35 -5.81 -15.88
CA SER A 120 -3.17 -5.02 -16.21
C SER A 120 -2.30 -4.84 -14.98
N ILE A 121 -0.98 -4.90 -15.15
CA ILE A 121 -0.03 -4.50 -14.12
C ILE A 121 0.63 -3.19 -14.52
N ARG A 122 0.47 -2.17 -13.67
CA ARG A 122 1.20 -0.90 -13.79
C ARG A 122 2.42 -0.94 -12.87
N THR A 123 3.58 -0.58 -13.41
CA THR A 123 4.85 -0.47 -12.69
C THR A 123 5.25 0.99 -12.59
N GLN A 124 5.54 1.47 -11.39
CA GLN A 124 6.03 2.83 -11.15
C GLN A 124 7.31 2.83 -10.31
N PHE A 125 8.11 3.88 -10.47
CA PHE A 125 9.33 4.09 -9.71
C PHE A 125 9.38 5.50 -9.11
N LEU A 126 9.88 5.60 -7.89
CA LEU A 126 10.40 6.86 -7.34
C LEU A 126 11.92 6.87 -7.48
N ASP A 127 12.50 8.06 -7.62
CA ASP A 127 13.95 8.23 -7.69
C ASP A 127 14.67 7.99 -6.36
N LYS A 128 13.97 8.15 -5.24
CA LYS A 128 14.40 7.81 -3.89
C LYS A 128 13.17 7.61 -2.99
N PRO A 129 13.28 6.91 -1.86
CA PRO A 129 12.18 6.86 -0.90
C PRO A 129 11.93 8.20 -0.23
N ASN A 130 10.70 8.39 0.27
CA ASN A 130 10.45 9.45 1.24
C ASN A 130 10.86 8.99 2.64
N CYS A 131 12.09 9.33 3.06
CA CYS A 131 12.58 9.02 4.41
C CYS A 131 11.85 9.75 5.55
N GLY A 132 11.02 10.77 5.25
CA GLY A 132 10.36 11.60 6.27
C GLY A 132 11.31 12.45 7.13
N ILE A 133 12.59 12.12 7.17
CA ILE A 133 13.64 12.79 7.92
C ILE A 133 14.32 13.81 7.01
N LYS A 134 14.30 15.07 7.43
CA LYS A 134 15.12 16.12 6.80
C LYS A 134 16.52 16.05 7.38
N LEU A 135 17.51 15.86 6.52
CA LEU A 135 18.91 15.98 6.89
C LEU A 135 19.21 17.42 7.27
N VAL A 136 19.80 17.62 8.44
CA VAL A 136 20.27 18.91 8.92
C VAL A 136 21.72 18.76 9.37
N THR A 137 22.50 19.83 9.26
CA THR A 137 23.86 19.84 9.81
C THR A 137 23.77 20.08 11.30
N VAL A 138 24.19 19.11 12.10
CA VAL A 138 24.32 19.23 13.55
C VAL A 138 25.78 19.26 13.95
N GLN A 139 26.10 19.97 15.03
CA GLN A 139 27.41 19.92 15.67
C GLN A 139 27.23 19.44 17.11
N PHE A 140 27.89 18.33 17.45
CA PHE A 140 27.96 17.89 18.82
C PHE A 140 28.91 18.78 19.62
N ILE A 141 28.44 19.28 20.77
CA ILE A 141 29.24 20.05 21.72
C ILE A 141 29.41 19.20 22.97
N PRO A 142 30.64 18.77 23.32
CA PRO A 142 30.86 17.95 24.50
C PRO A 142 30.39 18.67 25.79
N PRO A 143 29.75 17.98 26.74
CA PRO A 143 29.27 18.61 27.98
C PRO A 143 30.37 19.30 28.81
N LYS A 144 31.62 18.85 28.68
CA LYS A 144 32.80 19.40 29.39
C LYS A 144 33.61 20.40 28.54
N ALA A 145 33.07 20.85 27.41
CA ALA A 145 33.77 21.80 26.54
C ALA A 145 33.96 23.15 27.26
N SER A 146 35.15 23.73 27.14
CA SER A 146 35.40 25.09 27.60
C SER A 146 34.65 26.11 26.76
N ALA A 147 34.40 27.31 27.28
CA ALA A 147 33.73 28.38 26.53
C ALA A 147 34.42 28.70 25.18
N GLN A 148 35.76 28.58 25.14
CA GLN A 148 36.52 28.77 23.91
C GLN A 148 36.24 27.65 22.90
N GLN A 149 36.20 26.39 23.34
CA GLN A 149 35.88 25.24 22.48
C GLN A 149 34.45 25.34 21.95
N VAL A 150 33.48 25.72 22.79
CA VAL A 150 32.10 25.96 22.35
C VAL A 150 32.06 26.99 21.23
N LYS A 151 32.71 28.15 21.43
CA LYS A 151 32.76 29.21 20.42
C LYS A 151 33.40 28.75 19.11
N GLN A 152 34.46 27.95 19.17
CA GLN A 152 35.11 27.38 17.99
C GLN A 152 34.18 26.43 17.23
N LEU A 153 33.55 25.48 17.93
CA LEU A 153 32.61 24.52 17.33
C LEU A 153 31.38 25.21 16.71
N GLU A 154 30.87 26.26 17.34
CA GLU A 154 29.78 27.08 16.77
C GLU A 154 30.21 27.81 15.50
N GLN A 155 31.42 28.39 15.48
CA GLN A 155 31.96 29.03 14.28
C GLN A 155 32.15 28.01 13.15
N GLU A 156 32.63 26.81 13.45
CA GLU A 156 32.74 25.72 12.47
C GLU A 156 31.39 25.24 11.95
N LEU A 157 30.37 25.15 12.81
CA LEU A 157 29.01 24.82 12.39
C LEU A 157 28.48 25.89 11.44
N ARG A 158 28.62 27.18 11.78
CA ARG A 158 28.19 28.30 10.92
C ARG A 158 28.90 28.27 9.56
N LYS A 159 30.22 28.01 9.54
CA LYS A 159 30.98 27.84 8.30
C LYS A 159 30.44 26.70 7.45
N ARG A 160 30.20 25.51 8.03
CA ARG A 160 29.62 24.37 7.32
C ARG A 160 28.19 24.61 6.84
N GLN A 161 27.39 25.32 7.63
CA GLN A 161 26.02 25.68 7.24
C GLN A 161 25.98 26.73 6.14
N ALA A 162 27.00 27.60 6.05
CA ALA A 162 27.15 28.59 4.98
C ALA A 162 27.81 28.04 3.71
N ASP A 163 28.39 26.83 3.76
CA ASP A 163 29.02 26.20 2.60
C ASP A 163 27.98 25.85 1.52
N LEU A 164 28.14 26.44 0.34
CA LEU A 164 27.16 26.33 -0.74
C LEU A 164 27.02 24.88 -1.25
N LEU A 165 28.12 24.13 -1.33
CA LEU A 165 28.10 22.75 -1.80
C LEU A 165 27.37 21.84 -0.80
N GLN A 166 27.61 22.05 0.49
CA GLN A 166 26.90 21.35 1.56
C GLN A 166 25.41 21.69 1.56
N GLN A 167 25.04 22.97 1.39
CA GLN A 167 23.65 23.39 1.26
C GLN A 167 22.96 22.72 0.07
N GLN A 168 23.62 22.70 -1.10
CA GLN A 168 23.09 22.03 -2.30
C GLN A 168 22.93 20.52 -2.10
N ARG A 169 23.90 19.87 -1.43
CA ARG A 169 23.83 18.44 -1.10
C ARG A 169 22.65 18.14 -0.16
N ILE A 170 22.50 18.91 0.91
CA ILE A 170 21.38 18.77 1.85
C ILE A 170 20.05 19.04 1.15
N ALA A 171 19.96 20.08 0.32
CA ALA A 171 18.75 20.39 -0.46
C ALA A 171 18.38 19.24 -1.40
N LYS A 172 19.36 18.64 -2.09
CA LYS A 172 19.15 17.47 -2.96
C LYS A 172 18.71 16.22 -2.17
N ILE A 173 19.20 16.03 -0.94
CA ILE A 173 18.75 14.94 -0.07
C ILE A 173 17.35 15.23 0.48
N ASN A 174 17.05 16.48 0.82
CA ASN A 174 15.79 16.88 1.44
C ASN A 174 14.65 17.15 0.47
N ARG A 175 14.92 17.32 -0.84
CA ARG A 175 13.84 17.52 -1.81
C ARG A 175 12.86 16.33 -1.76
N PRO A 176 11.58 16.53 -2.09
CA PRO A 176 10.65 15.44 -2.25
C PRO A 176 11.13 14.39 -3.28
N PRO A 177 10.73 13.12 -3.14
CA PRO A 177 10.82 12.13 -4.21
C PRO A 177 10.06 12.59 -5.46
N VAL A 178 10.50 12.11 -6.61
CA VAL A 178 9.87 12.39 -7.91
C VAL A 178 9.61 11.08 -8.66
N HIS A 179 8.51 11.02 -9.41
CA HIS A 179 8.22 9.90 -10.31
C HIS A 179 9.26 9.83 -11.42
N ILE A 180 9.76 8.64 -11.69
CA ILE A 180 10.55 8.38 -12.89
C ILE A 180 9.59 7.94 -14.00
N THR A 181 8.87 8.91 -14.58
CA THR A 181 7.83 8.66 -15.59
C THR A 181 8.36 7.92 -16.82
N SER A 182 9.64 8.10 -17.17
CA SER A 182 10.31 7.38 -18.27
C SER A 182 10.48 5.87 -18.04
N LYS A 183 10.37 5.40 -16.79
CA LYS A 183 10.41 3.98 -16.42
C LYS A 183 9.02 3.37 -16.17
N GLU A 184 7.96 4.19 -16.17
CA GLU A 184 6.62 3.69 -15.91
C GLU A 184 6.14 2.82 -17.08
N THR A 185 5.56 1.67 -16.76
CA THR A 185 4.97 0.78 -17.76
C THR A 185 3.61 0.29 -17.31
N THR A 186 2.77 -0.04 -18.29
CA THR A 186 1.56 -0.83 -18.07
C THR A 186 1.60 -2.01 -19.02
N ARG A 187 1.43 -3.22 -18.51
CA ARG A 187 1.39 -4.44 -19.30
C ARG A 187 0.07 -5.16 -19.09
N SER A 188 -0.46 -5.74 -20.15
CA SER A 188 -1.62 -6.63 -20.07
C SER A 188 -1.23 -7.91 -19.34
N ILE A 189 -2.18 -8.44 -18.56
CA ILE A 189 -2.05 -9.68 -17.80
C ILE A 189 -3.13 -10.63 -18.28
N SER A 190 -2.72 -11.84 -18.67
CA SER A 190 -3.67 -12.84 -19.15
C SER A 190 -4.54 -13.37 -18.00
N PRO A 191 -5.73 -13.91 -18.29
CA PRO A 191 -6.55 -14.59 -17.29
C PRO A 191 -5.78 -15.67 -16.51
N GLN A 192 -4.88 -16.43 -17.18
CA GLN A 192 -4.06 -17.46 -16.56
C GLN A 192 -3.03 -16.88 -15.59
N GLN A 193 -2.38 -15.76 -15.94
CA GLN A 193 -1.45 -15.09 -15.04
C GLN A 193 -2.16 -14.51 -13.81
N TRP A 194 -3.36 -13.95 -14.00
CA TRP A 194 -4.19 -13.51 -12.89
C TRP A 194 -4.55 -14.67 -11.95
N GLN A 195 -5.05 -15.77 -12.51
CA GLN A 195 -5.42 -16.96 -11.74
C GLN A 195 -4.21 -17.57 -11.02
N GLN A 196 -3.03 -17.60 -11.65
CA GLN A 196 -1.80 -18.05 -11.03
C GLN A 196 -1.44 -17.19 -9.81
N PHE A 197 -1.57 -15.87 -9.91
CA PHE A 197 -1.33 -14.98 -8.78
C PHE A 197 -2.32 -15.22 -7.64
N GLU A 198 -3.61 -15.37 -7.93
CA GLU A 198 -4.63 -15.68 -6.91
C GLU A 198 -4.36 -17.04 -6.23
N GLN A 199 -3.88 -18.04 -6.97
CA GLN A 199 -3.47 -19.32 -6.39
C GLN A 199 -2.28 -19.18 -5.44
N LEU A 200 -1.26 -18.39 -5.82
CA LEU A 200 -0.12 -18.11 -4.95
C LEU A 200 -0.56 -17.40 -3.66
N LEU A 201 -1.49 -16.44 -3.76
CA LEU A 201 -2.06 -15.78 -2.58
C LEU A 201 -2.83 -16.73 -1.69
N ALA A 202 -3.68 -17.59 -2.26
CA ALA A 202 -4.43 -18.59 -1.51
C ALA A 202 -3.49 -19.56 -0.77
N GLN A 203 -2.44 -20.05 -1.44
CA GLN A 203 -1.43 -20.93 -0.85
C GLN A 203 -0.63 -20.25 0.27
N SER A 204 -0.38 -18.94 0.16
CA SER A 204 0.27 -18.16 1.22
C SER A 204 -0.62 -17.91 2.44
N ARG A 205 -1.92 -18.27 2.36
CA ARG A 205 -2.95 -17.91 3.33
C ARG A 205 -2.99 -16.40 3.60
N PHE A 206 -2.78 -15.60 2.56
CA PHE A 206 -2.62 -14.14 2.65
C PHE A 206 -3.68 -13.47 3.54
N GLN A 207 -4.96 -13.81 3.37
CA GLN A 207 -6.08 -13.25 4.14
C GLN A 207 -6.05 -13.55 5.64
N GLN A 208 -5.25 -14.53 6.07
CA GLN A 208 -5.10 -14.95 7.46
C GLN A 208 -3.79 -14.46 8.09
N LEU A 209 -2.89 -13.87 7.30
CA LEU A 209 -1.64 -13.34 7.82
C LEU A 209 -1.91 -12.11 8.68
N PRO A 210 -1.15 -11.91 9.78
CA PRO A 210 -1.29 -10.68 10.55
C PRO A 210 -0.88 -9.50 9.66
N PRO A 211 -1.65 -8.39 9.67
CA PRO A 211 -1.40 -7.29 8.76
C PRO A 211 0.02 -6.73 8.91
N PHE A 212 0.51 -6.60 10.13
CA PHE A 212 1.81 -6.04 10.40
C PHE A 212 2.59 -6.93 11.35
N GLU A 213 3.85 -7.19 11.01
CA GLU A 213 4.84 -7.77 11.91
C GLU A 213 5.99 -6.76 12.04
N ALA A 214 6.29 -6.36 13.28
CA ALA A 214 7.35 -5.41 13.53
C ALA A 214 8.70 -6.04 13.15
N PRO A 215 9.53 -5.38 12.34
CA PRO A 215 10.87 -5.89 12.06
C PRO A 215 11.68 -5.96 13.35
N THR A 216 12.29 -7.11 13.63
CA THR A 216 13.19 -7.30 14.77
C THR A 216 14.62 -6.97 14.35
N GLY A 217 15.14 -5.81 14.76
CA GLY A 217 16.56 -5.48 14.63
C GLY A 217 17.06 -5.13 13.23
N ALA A 218 16.17 -4.92 12.25
CA ALA A 218 16.57 -4.56 10.90
C ALA A 218 16.88 -3.06 10.75
N ILE A 219 17.99 -2.74 10.09
CA ILE A 219 18.48 -1.37 9.86
C ILE A 219 18.50 -1.04 8.35
N ASP A 220 18.79 -2.03 7.52
CA ASP A 220 18.76 -1.99 6.06
C ASP A 220 17.82 -3.08 5.51
N GLY A 221 17.93 -3.42 4.22
CA GLY A 221 17.08 -4.44 3.59
C GLY A 221 15.90 -3.89 2.78
N ALA A 222 14.87 -4.72 2.62
CA ALA A 222 13.68 -4.38 1.84
C ALA A 222 12.38 -4.59 2.61
N SER A 223 11.49 -3.60 2.58
CA SER A 223 10.12 -3.70 3.09
C SER A 223 9.13 -3.95 1.96
N TRP A 224 8.26 -4.92 2.20
CA TRP A 224 7.31 -5.49 1.26
C TRP A 224 5.92 -5.27 1.82
N LEU A 225 5.10 -4.51 1.12
CA LEU A 225 3.70 -4.26 1.47
C LEU A 225 2.82 -4.72 0.32
N LEU A 226 1.95 -5.69 0.58
CA LEU A 226 0.93 -6.11 -0.37
C LEU A 226 -0.45 -5.77 0.18
N GLU A 227 -1.24 -5.06 -0.61
CA GLU A 227 -2.63 -4.72 -0.33
C GLU A 227 -3.55 -5.49 -1.29
N SER A 228 -4.64 -6.03 -0.77
CA SER A 228 -5.78 -6.58 -1.49
C SER A 228 -6.96 -5.66 -1.29
N HIS A 229 -7.53 -5.19 -2.39
CA HIS A 229 -8.67 -4.28 -2.42
C HIS A 229 -9.73 -4.92 -3.30
N GLN A 230 -10.80 -5.43 -2.69
CA GLN A 230 -11.82 -6.23 -3.35
C GLN A 230 -13.21 -5.77 -2.92
N ALA A 231 -14.25 -6.14 -3.67
CA ALA A 231 -15.63 -5.80 -3.29
C ALA A 231 -15.99 -6.33 -1.88
N SER A 232 -15.40 -7.45 -1.48
CA SER A 232 -15.56 -8.08 -0.16
C SER A 232 -14.81 -7.36 0.97
N GLY A 233 -13.85 -6.49 0.65
CA GLY A 233 -13.12 -5.71 1.65
C GLY A 233 -11.65 -5.46 1.31
N TYR A 234 -10.96 -4.91 2.29
CA TYR A 234 -9.56 -4.55 2.23
C TYR A 234 -8.73 -5.39 3.21
N HIS A 235 -7.58 -5.88 2.74
CA HIS A 235 -6.58 -6.52 3.59
C HIS A 235 -5.18 -6.08 3.15
N MET A 236 -4.22 -6.04 4.08
CA MET A 236 -2.84 -5.74 3.77
C MET A 236 -1.90 -6.57 4.61
N VAL A 237 -0.72 -6.87 4.07
CA VAL A 237 0.36 -7.56 4.78
C VAL A 237 1.65 -6.78 4.54
N PHE A 238 2.28 -6.35 5.62
CA PHE A 238 3.58 -5.69 5.63
C PHE A 238 4.61 -6.63 6.25
N ARG A 239 5.69 -6.90 5.53
CA ARG A 239 6.86 -7.65 6.01
C ARG A 239 8.13 -6.90 5.68
N HIS A 240 9.14 -7.08 6.53
CA HIS A 240 10.49 -6.66 6.22
C HIS A 240 11.30 -7.92 5.92
N GLU A 241 11.92 -7.98 4.75
CA GLU A 241 12.70 -9.12 4.25
C GLU A 241 12.00 -10.48 4.45
N PRO A 242 10.80 -10.68 3.85
CA PRO A 242 10.08 -11.94 4.01
C PRO A 242 10.95 -13.12 3.54
N ASN A 243 10.86 -14.24 4.24
CA ASN A 243 11.67 -15.41 3.94
C ASN A 243 11.31 -15.98 2.55
N ALA A 244 12.31 -16.36 1.75
CA ALA A 244 12.10 -16.94 0.41
C ALA A 244 11.24 -18.21 0.42
N ALA A 245 11.22 -18.96 1.51
CA ALA A 245 10.37 -20.14 1.68
C ALA A 245 8.89 -19.79 1.95
N GLU A 246 8.57 -18.56 2.33
CA GLU A 246 7.20 -18.13 2.61
C GLU A 246 6.39 -17.92 1.32
N GLY A 247 5.14 -18.37 1.33
CA GLY A 247 4.23 -18.15 0.20
C GLY A 247 3.98 -16.68 -0.09
N PHE A 248 4.04 -15.82 0.94
CA PHE A 248 3.86 -14.38 0.80
C PHE A 248 4.91 -13.74 -0.12
N ARG A 249 6.20 -14.06 0.10
CA ARG A 249 7.29 -13.60 -0.76
C ARG A 249 7.11 -14.08 -2.18
N ARG A 250 6.82 -15.37 -2.39
CA ARG A 250 6.59 -15.93 -3.73
C ARG A 250 5.47 -15.22 -4.50
N ALA A 251 4.37 -14.89 -3.83
CA ALA A 251 3.27 -14.14 -4.46
C ALA A 251 3.71 -12.74 -4.90
N CYS A 252 4.49 -12.04 -4.07
CA CYS A 252 5.01 -10.71 -4.39
C CYS A 252 6.09 -10.76 -5.50
N GLU A 253 6.98 -11.75 -5.48
CA GLU A 253 7.98 -11.98 -6.53
C GLU A 253 7.34 -12.30 -7.87
N TYR A 254 6.24 -13.04 -7.88
CA TYR A 254 5.47 -13.27 -9.10
C TYR A 254 4.97 -11.96 -9.73
N LEU A 255 4.53 -10.99 -8.92
CA LEU A 255 4.18 -9.66 -9.44
C LEU A 255 5.40 -8.94 -10.04
N LEU A 256 6.57 -9.06 -9.42
CA LEU A 256 7.81 -8.53 -9.98
C LEU A 256 8.12 -9.16 -11.34
N ASP A 257 7.97 -10.48 -11.48
CA ASP A 257 8.20 -11.21 -12.73
C ASP A 257 7.29 -10.74 -13.88
N LEU A 258 6.04 -10.42 -13.57
CA LEU A 258 5.08 -9.88 -14.54
C LEU A 258 5.40 -8.42 -14.94
N SER A 259 6.11 -7.69 -14.09
CA SER A 259 6.33 -6.25 -14.20
C SER A 259 7.57 -5.88 -15.05
N SER A 260 7.78 -4.57 -15.27
CA SER A 260 9.07 -4.10 -15.81
C SER A 260 10.19 -4.06 -14.78
N ALA A 261 9.90 -4.29 -13.49
CA ALA A 261 10.88 -4.39 -12.42
C ALA A 261 11.49 -5.80 -12.25
N ARG A 262 11.17 -6.77 -13.12
CA ARG A 262 11.63 -8.17 -13.02
C ARG A 262 13.15 -8.37 -12.93
N ALA A 263 13.92 -7.43 -13.47
CA ALA A 263 15.38 -7.47 -13.51
C ALA A 263 16.04 -6.69 -12.34
N GLU A 264 15.24 -6.11 -11.45
CA GLU A 264 15.74 -5.45 -10.25
C GLU A 264 16.23 -6.49 -9.24
N GLU A 265 17.29 -6.15 -8.50
CA GLU A 265 17.86 -7.02 -7.46
C GLU A 265 16.88 -7.24 -6.32
N ARG A 266 16.70 -8.51 -5.93
CA ARG A 266 15.80 -8.96 -4.86
C ARG A 266 16.59 -9.21 -3.60
N TYR A 267 16.09 -8.67 -2.48
CA TYR A 267 16.60 -8.89 -1.12
C TYR A 267 15.51 -9.63 -0.34
#